data_AF-A0A936SM74-F1
#
_entry.id   AF-A0A936SM74-F1
#
_cell.length_a   1.000
_cell.length_b   1.000
_cell.length_c   1.000
_cell.angle_alpha   90.00
_cell.angle_beta   90.00
_cell.angle_gamma   90.00
#
_symmetry.space_group_name_H-M   'P 1'
#
loop_
_entity.id
_entity.type
_entity.pdbx_description
1 polymer ?
#
loop_
_entity_poly.entity_id
_entity_poly.type
_entity_poly.pdbx_seq_one_letter_code
_entity_poly.pdbx_strand_id
1 'polypeptide(L)'
;MSNHQQHGDDQPQPARRRQNNLNLIDQIITKAQADGLFDNLPGQGQPLPADADELVPEEDRLGYRMLRTAGYAPPWVEARRAIDEERARLDAWLGDAQRRWPHLAAPARAGFQVTYKRKLADLQRMITSFNLTAPPGVPHLEGLRMADELAKLGA
;
A
#
# COMPACT_ATOMS: atom_id res chain seq x y z
N MET A 1 -59.87 4.12 -69.71
CA MET A 1 -59.33 5.33 -69.10
C MET A 1 -58.73 4.97 -67.75
N SER A 2 -57.45 5.32 -67.55
CA SER A 2 -56.73 5.62 -66.29
C SER A 2 -56.87 4.63 -65.11
N ASN A 3 -55.84 3.86 -64.77
CA ASN A 3 -54.63 4.24 -64.02
C ASN A 3 -54.89 4.40 -62.50
N HIS A 4 -54.46 3.44 -61.67
CA HIS A 4 -53.44 3.71 -60.66
C HIS A 4 -52.88 2.42 -60.04
N GLN A 5 -51.59 2.19 -60.32
CA GLN A 5 -50.57 1.49 -59.52
C GLN A 5 -50.77 1.76 -58.00
N GLN A 6 -50.50 0.84 -57.08
CA GLN A 6 -49.15 0.60 -56.53
C GLN A 6 -49.12 -0.73 -55.79
N HIS A 7 -48.27 -1.65 -56.28
CA HIS A 7 -47.79 -2.80 -55.55
C HIS A 7 -46.94 -2.31 -54.36
N GLY A 8 -47.21 -2.82 -53.17
CA GLY A 8 -46.32 -2.69 -52.03
C GLY A 8 -45.06 -3.52 -52.27
N ASP A 9 -43.97 -2.85 -52.64
CA ASP A 9 -42.63 -3.42 -52.60
C ASP A 9 -42.21 -3.58 -51.13
N ASP A 10 -42.26 -4.81 -50.64
CA ASP A 10 -41.53 -5.26 -49.45
C ASP A 10 -40.02 -5.15 -49.77
N GLN A 11 -39.44 -3.97 -49.56
CA GLN A 11 -37.98 -3.83 -49.58
C GLN A 11 -37.41 -4.49 -48.31
N PRO A 12 -36.52 -5.49 -48.42
CA PRO A 12 -35.75 -5.94 -47.27
C PRO A 12 -34.86 -4.79 -46.82
N GLN A 13 -35.13 -4.24 -45.63
CA GLN A 13 -34.27 -3.25 -45.00
C GLN A 13 -32.84 -3.80 -44.99
N PRO A 14 -31.83 -3.07 -45.49
CA PRO A 14 -30.45 -3.51 -45.39
C PRO A 14 -30.17 -3.68 -43.90
N ALA A 15 -29.87 -4.92 -43.50
CA ALA A 15 -29.43 -5.26 -42.16
C ALA A 15 -28.49 -4.15 -41.70
N ARG A 16 -28.95 -3.36 -40.71
CA ARG A 16 -28.19 -2.24 -40.14
C ARG A 16 -26.76 -2.72 -40.02
N ARG A 17 -25.85 -2.13 -40.81
CA ARG A 17 -24.41 -2.40 -40.78
C ARG A 17 -24.08 -2.60 -39.32
N ARG A 18 -23.78 -3.84 -38.92
CA ARG A 18 -23.35 -4.16 -37.56
C ARG A 18 -22.29 -3.11 -37.29
N GLN A 19 -22.59 -2.16 -36.41
CA GLN A 19 -21.67 -1.09 -36.13
C GLN A 19 -20.41 -1.82 -35.66
N ASN A 20 -19.39 -1.81 -36.51
CA ASN A 20 -18.07 -2.32 -36.23
C ASN A 20 -17.51 -1.42 -35.13
N ASN A 21 -17.99 -1.61 -33.91
CA ASN A 21 -17.50 -0.97 -32.72
C ASN A 21 -16.34 -1.81 -32.20
N LEU A 22 -15.32 -2.01 -33.05
CA LEU A 22 -13.98 -2.27 -32.51
C LEU A 22 -13.55 -0.94 -31.93
N ASN A 23 -13.68 -0.83 -30.61
CA ASN A 23 -13.23 0.31 -29.83
C ASN A 23 -11.75 0.58 -30.22
N LEU A 24 -11.31 1.84 -30.20
CA LEU A 24 -9.92 2.20 -30.48
C LEU A 24 -8.94 1.31 -29.70
N ILE A 25 -9.31 0.94 -28.47
CA ILE A 25 -8.58 0.00 -27.62
C ILE A 25 -8.44 -1.38 -28.29
N ASP A 26 -9.50 -1.95 -28.84
CA ASP A 26 -9.48 -3.27 -29.49
C ASP A 26 -8.57 -3.26 -30.73
N GLN A 27 -8.58 -2.17 -31.49
CA GLN A 27 -7.69 -2.01 -32.66
C GLN A 27 -6.22 -1.94 -32.23
N ILE A 28 -5.92 -1.23 -31.14
CA ILE A 28 -4.57 -1.15 -30.58
C ILE A 28 -4.10 -2.52 -30.11
N ILE A 29 -4.94 -3.25 -29.35
CA ILE A 29 -4.62 -4.60 -28.86
C ILE A 29 -4.39 -5.56 -30.03
N THR A 30 -5.26 -5.54 -31.04
CA THR A 30 -5.15 -6.40 -32.23
C THR A 30 -3.86 -6.12 -33.01
N LYS A 31 -3.51 -4.84 -33.19
CA LYS A 31 -2.25 -4.46 -33.83
C LYS A 31 -1.04 -4.92 -33.01
N ALA A 32 -1.06 -4.75 -31.70
CA ALA A 32 0.02 -5.22 -30.82
C ALA A 32 0.21 -6.74 -30.88
N GLN A 33 -0.87 -7.52 -31.00
CA GLN A 33 -0.81 -8.96 -31.26
C GLN A 33 -0.19 -9.29 -32.61
N ALA A 34 -0.63 -8.62 -33.69
CA ALA A 34 -0.10 -8.83 -35.04
C ALA A 34 1.39 -8.45 -35.16
N ASP A 35 1.82 -7.43 -34.41
CA ASP A 35 3.21 -6.97 -34.36
C ASP A 35 4.09 -7.87 -33.44
N GLY A 36 3.53 -8.93 -32.84
CA GLY A 36 4.27 -9.87 -31.98
C GLY A 36 4.66 -9.30 -30.62
N LEU A 37 4.05 -8.19 -30.16
CA LEU A 37 4.41 -7.54 -28.88
C LEU A 37 4.06 -8.39 -27.64
N PHE A 38 3.26 -9.44 -27.80
CA PHE A 38 2.94 -10.40 -26.75
C PHE A 38 3.82 -11.67 -26.80
N ASP A 39 4.72 -11.79 -27.78
CA ASP A 39 5.64 -12.91 -27.90
C ASP A 39 6.86 -12.69 -27.00
N ASN A 40 7.35 -13.76 -26.34
CA ASN A 40 8.50 -13.76 -25.44
C ASN A 40 8.39 -12.78 -24.26
N LEU A 41 7.17 -12.57 -23.74
CA LEU A 41 6.98 -11.77 -22.53
C LEU A 41 7.75 -12.39 -21.34
N PRO A 42 8.27 -11.55 -20.43
CA PRO A 42 8.86 -12.05 -19.20
C PRO A 42 7.88 -12.96 -18.45
N GLY A 43 8.28 -14.22 -18.21
CA GLY A 43 7.44 -15.23 -17.57
C GLY A 43 6.44 -15.96 -18.49
N GLN A 44 6.54 -15.81 -19.82
CA GLN A 44 5.69 -16.57 -20.75
C GLN A 44 5.80 -18.09 -20.51
N GLY A 45 4.66 -18.76 -20.37
CA GLY A 45 4.57 -20.20 -20.10
C GLY A 45 4.87 -20.61 -18.65
N GLN A 46 5.24 -19.67 -17.78
CA GLN A 46 5.41 -19.90 -16.35
C GLN A 46 4.11 -19.55 -15.60
N PRO A 47 3.87 -20.14 -14.42
CA PRO A 47 2.82 -19.68 -13.53
C PRO A 47 2.96 -18.18 -13.26
N LEU A 48 1.82 -17.48 -13.18
CA LEU A 48 1.83 -16.08 -12.77
C LEU A 48 2.47 -15.96 -11.38
N PRO A 49 3.27 -14.90 -11.14
CA PRO A 49 3.78 -14.63 -9.80
C PRO A 49 2.62 -14.43 -8.83
N ALA A 50 2.83 -14.83 -7.57
CA ALA A 50 1.86 -14.60 -6.51
C ALA A 50 1.49 -13.11 -6.44
N ASP A 51 0.21 -12.81 -6.24
CA ASP A 51 -0.23 -11.41 -6.10
C ASP A 51 0.44 -10.84 -4.85
N ALA A 52 1.21 -9.77 -5.02
CA ALA A 52 1.90 -9.10 -3.92
C ALA A 52 0.92 -8.55 -2.87
N ASP A 53 -0.34 -8.37 -3.26
CA ASP A 53 -1.41 -7.82 -2.43
C ASP A 53 -2.45 -8.90 -2.04
N GLU A 54 -2.11 -10.19 -2.10
CA GLU A 54 -3.03 -11.31 -1.81
C GLU A 54 -3.61 -11.26 -0.38
N LEU A 55 -2.84 -10.69 0.56
CA LEU A 55 -3.23 -10.53 1.96
C LEU A 55 -3.99 -9.22 2.21
N VAL A 56 -4.08 -8.35 1.21
CA VAL A 56 -4.89 -7.13 1.26
C VAL A 56 -6.35 -7.47 0.93
N PRO A 57 -7.34 -6.91 1.65
CA PRO A 57 -8.76 -7.01 1.29
C PRO A 57 -9.01 -6.55 -0.14
N GLU A 58 -9.91 -7.21 -0.87
CA GLU A 58 -10.12 -6.98 -2.31
C GLU A 58 -10.46 -5.51 -2.61
N GLU A 59 -11.26 -4.88 -1.74
CA GLU A 59 -11.67 -3.48 -1.80
C GLU A 59 -10.49 -2.49 -1.76
N ASP A 60 -9.39 -2.86 -1.09
CA ASP A 60 -8.24 -1.99 -0.85
C ASP A 60 -7.11 -2.21 -1.86
N ARG A 61 -7.07 -3.38 -2.53
CA ARG A 61 -5.99 -3.78 -3.47
C ARG A 61 -5.77 -2.76 -4.57
N LEU A 62 -6.86 -2.27 -5.19
CA LEU A 62 -6.77 -1.31 -6.28
C LEU A 62 -6.13 0.00 -5.80
N GLY A 63 -6.53 0.50 -4.63
CA GLY A 63 -5.99 1.72 -4.03
C GLY A 63 -4.49 1.61 -3.76
N TYR A 64 -4.05 0.52 -3.13
CA TYR A 64 -2.63 0.31 -2.83
C TYR A 64 -1.78 0.06 -4.08
N ARG A 65 -2.33 -0.63 -5.08
CA ARG A 65 -1.66 -0.82 -6.38
C ARG A 65 -1.52 0.50 -7.14
N MET A 66 -2.53 1.37 -7.10
CA MET A 66 -2.45 2.72 -7.67
C MET A 66 -1.36 3.55 -7.00
N LEU A 67 -1.30 3.57 -5.66
CA LEU A 67 -0.24 4.25 -4.91
C LEU A 67 1.14 3.75 -5.35
N ARG A 68 1.35 2.43 -5.36
CA ARG A 68 2.63 1.82 -5.77
C ARG A 68 3.01 2.20 -7.20
N THR A 69 2.07 2.12 -8.12
CA THR A 69 2.29 2.43 -9.55
C THR A 69 2.62 3.91 -9.75
N ALA A 70 2.05 4.80 -8.93
CA ALA A 70 2.34 6.23 -8.93
C ALA A 70 3.63 6.60 -8.17
N GLY A 71 4.39 5.61 -7.65
CA GLY A 71 5.63 5.83 -6.90
C GLY A 71 5.44 6.21 -5.43
N TYR A 72 4.22 6.10 -4.90
CA TYR A 72 3.92 6.36 -3.49
C TYR A 72 3.91 5.07 -2.68
N ALA A 73 4.36 5.16 -1.43
CA ALA A 73 4.27 4.03 -0.51
C ALA A 73 2.86 3.94 0.11
N PRO A 74 2.36 2.74 0.38
CA PRO A 74 1.11 2.58 1.11
C PRO A 74 1.18 3.10 2.56
N PRO A 75 0.04 3.41 3.19
CA PRO A 75 0.00 4.05 4.52
C PRO A 75 0.75 3.28 5.62
N TRP A 76 0.67 1.94 5.64
CA TRP A 76 1.38 1.13 6.64
C TRP A 76 2.90 1.17 6.44
N VAL A 77 3.39 1.31 5.22
CA VAL A 77 4.83 1.42 4.95
C VAL A 77 5.37 2.74 5.52
N GLU A 78 4.64 3.83 5.31
CA GLU A 78 4.99 5.13 5.90
C GLU A 78 4.88 5.12 7.44
N ALA A 79 3.82 4.52 8.00
CA ALA A 79 3.69 4.37 9.44
C ALA A 79 4.84 3.55 10.05
N ARG A 80 5.28 2.49 9.36
CA ARG A 80 6.43 1.68 9.77
C ARG A 80 7.72 2.50 9.77
N ARG A 81 7.99 3.27 8.72
CA ARG A 81 9.14 4.20 8.66
C ARG A 81 9.13 5.19 9.82
N ALA A 82 7.98 5.80 10.10
CA ALA A 82 7.85 6.75 11.21
C ALA A 82 8.13 6.12 12.57
N ILE A 83 7.72 4.86 12.79
CA ILE A 83 8.06 4.10 14.01
C ILE A 83 9.56 3.85 14.11
N ASP A 84 10.19 3.44 13.01
CA ASP A 84 11.63 3.15 12.98
C ASP A 84 12.46 4.43 13.23
N GLU A 85 12.03 5.57 12.68
CA GLU A 85 12.63 6.87 12.98
C GLU A 85 12.47 7.27 14.45
N GLU A 86 11.29 7.06 15.04
CA GLU A 86 11.05 7.38 16.44
C GLU A 86 11.88 6.49 17.38
N ARG A 87 12.06 5.21 17.02
CA ARG A 87 12.99 4.30 17.72
C ARG A 87 14.42 4.84 17.69
N ALA A 88 14.92 5.22 16.51
CA ALA A 88 16.26 5.77 16.37
C ALA A 88 16.44 7.07 17.18
N ARG A 89 15.44 7.95 17.18
CA ARG A 89 15.44 9.17 18.01
C ARG A 89 15.48 8.85 19.50
N LEU A 90 14.72 7.85 19.94
CA LEU A 90 14.68 7.41 21.33
C LEU A 90 16.01 6.79 21.76
N ASP A 91 16.62 5.96 20.91
CA ASP A 91 17.91 5.31 21.19
C ASP A 91 19.04 6.35 21.30
N ALA A 92 19.07 7.34 20.40
CA ALA A 92 20.02 8.44 20.49
C ALA A 92 19.85 9.23 21.80
N TRP A 93 18.59 9.56 22.16
CA TRP A 93 18.29 10.24 23.41
C TRP A 93 18.69 9.41 24.64
N LEU A 94 18.45 8.09 24.61
CA LEU A 94 18.81 7.18 25.68
C LEU A 94 20.32 7.11 25.87
N GLY A 95 21.08 7.00 24.77
CA GLY A 95 22.54 7.03 24.82
C GLY A 95 23.09 8.31 25.45
N ASP A 96 22.50 9.46 25.12
CA ASP A 96 22.85 10.75 25.74
C ASP A 96 22.49 10.79 27.24
N ALA A 97 21.32 10.26 27.60
CA ALA A 97 20.85 10.18 28.98
C ALA A 97 21.74 9.27 29.83
N GLN A 98 22.12 8.09 29.33
CA GLN A 98 23.00 7.14 29.99
C GLN A 98 24.38 7.74 30.28
N ARG A 99 24.97 8.50 29.34
CA ARG A 99 26.26 9.18 29.58
C ARG A 99 26.19 10.19 30.74
N ARG A 100 25.03 10.85 30.90
CA ARG A 100 24.81 11.82 31.98
C ARG A 100 24.43 11.15 33.29
N TRP A 101 23.77 9.99 33.25
CA TRP A 101 23.15 9.31 34.38
C TRP A 101 24.01 9.19 35.66
N PRO A 102 25.31 8.79 35.59
CA PRO A 102 26.16 8.68 36.78
C PRO A 102 26.33 10.02 37.52
N HIS A 103 26.34 11.13 36.77
CA HIS A 103 26.61 12.47 37.26
C HIS A 103 25.34 13.22 37.71
N LEU A 104 24.16 12.63 37.53
CA LEU A 104 22.89 13.26 37.89
C LEU A 104 22.56 13.05 39.37
N ALA A 105 22.11 14.12 40.03
CA ALA A 105 21.47 14.04 41.33
C ALA A 105 20.09 13.34 41.25
N ALA A 106 19.62 12.80 42.38
CA ALA A 106 18.34 12.09 42.47
C ALA A 106 17.13 12.80 41.81
N PRO A 107 16.86 14.10 42.05
CA PRO A 107 15.72 14.77 41.40
C PRO A 107 15.88 14.88 39.88
N ALA A 108 17.12 15.04 39.38
CA ALA A 108 17.38 15.06 37.95
C ALA A 108 17.13 13.68 37.33
N ARG A 109 17.57 12.59 37.99
CA ARG A 109 17.29 11.21 37.54
C ARG A 109 15.80 10.92 37.43
N ALA A 110 15.00 11.38 38.40
CA ALA A 110 13.54 11.26 38.34
C ALA A 110 12.96 11.99 37.12
N GLY A 111 13.45 13.19 36.79
CA GLY A 111 13.05 13.92 35.59
C GLY A 111 13.37 13.18 34.29
N PHE A 112 14.53 12.52 34.21
CA PHE A 112 14.89 11.66 33.08
C PHE A 112 13.98 10.44 32.97
N GLN A 113 13.66 9.77 34.08
CA GLN A 113 12.72 8.64 34.09
C GLN A 113 11.33 9.02 33.58
N VAL A 114 10.80 10.16 34.03
CA VAL A 114 9.50 10.68 33.57
C VAL A 114 9.53 10.97 32.07
N THR A 115 10.59 11.63 31.60
CA THR A 115 10.77 11.94 30.17
C THR A 115 10.86 10.67 29.32
N TYR A 116 11.63 9.68 29.78
CA TYR A 116 11.80 8.41 29.08
C TYR A 116 10.49 7.63 29.01
N LYS A 117 9.78 7.52 30.13
CA LYS A 117 8.46 6.89 30.19
C LYS A 117 7.47 7.51 29.22
N ARG A 118 7.46 8.84 29.08
CA ARG A 118 6.60 9.54 28.12
C ARG A 118 6.96 9.16 26.68
N LYS A 119 8.24 9.20 26.32
CA LYS A 119 8.71 8.82 24.98
C LYS A 119 8.37 7.37 24.63
N LEU A 120 8.54 6.45 25.58
CA LEU A 120 8.16 5.04 25.42
C LEU A 120 6.65 4.88 25.23
N ALA A 121 5.84 5.63 25.97
CA ALA A 121 4.38 5.61 25.81
C ALA A 121 3.96 6.15 24.43
N ASP A 122 4.62 7.17 23.92
CA ASP A 122 4.36 7.72 22.58
C ASP A 122 4.68 6.68 21.50
N LEU A 123 5.85 6.05 21.58
CA LEU A 123 6.23 4.97 20.67
C LEU A 123 5.29 3.76 20.77
N GLN A 124 4.87 3.39 21.97
CA GLN A 124 3.89 2.32 22.17
C GLN A 124 2.55 2.64 21.51
N ARG A 125 2.08 3.90 21.59
CA ARG A 125 0.85 4.32 20.90
C ARG A 125 1.00 4.18 19.38
N MET A 126 2.15 4.55 18.82
CA MET A 126 2.41 4.39 17.38
C MET A 126 2.39 2.91 16.97
N ILE A 127 3.07 2.04 17.73
CA ILE A 127 3.09 0.59 17.50
C ILE A 127 1.68 0.00 17.57
N THR A 128 0.91 0.35 18.60
CA THR A 128 -0.47 -0.11 18.75
C THR A 128 -1.33 0.38 17.58
N SER A 129 -1.20 1.65 17.18
CA SER A 129 -1.94 2.19 16.03
C SER A 129 -1.60 1.45 14.74
N PHE A 130 -0.31 1.19 14.49
CA PHE A 130 0.14 0.44 13.31
C PHE A 130 -0.44 -0.98 13.31
N ASN A 131 -0.39 -1.69 14.44
CA ASN A 131 -0.93 -3.05 14.54
C ASN A 131 -2.44 -3.12 14.33
N LEU A 132 -3.17 -2.03 14.57
CA LEU A 132 -4.62 -1.97 14.36
C LEU A 132 -5.01 -1.62 12.92
N THR A 133 -4.13 -0.96 12.17
CA THR A 133 -4.42 -0.48 10.80
C THR A 133 -3.65 -1.23 9.72
N ALA A 134 -2.68 -2.07 10.10
CA ALA A 134 -1.95 -2.91 9.16
C ALA A 134 -2.91 -3.90 8.49
N PRO A 135 -2.88 -4.03 7.15
CA PRO A 135 -3.68 -5.03 6.46
C PRO A 135 -3.21 -6.45 6.85
N PRO A 136 -4.06 -7.48 6.67
CA PRO A 136 -3.64 -8.85 6.88
C PRO A 136 -2.36 -9.14 6.09
N GLY A 137 -1.48 -9.98 6.66
CA GLY A 137 -0.20 -10.32 6.04
C GLY A 137 0.95 -9.36 6.29
N VAL A 138 0.69 -8.14 6.76
CA VAL A 138 1.74 -7.27 7.29
C VAL A 138 2.05 -7.69 8.73
N PRO A 139 3.31 -8.06 9.05
CA PRO A 139 3.64 -8.49 10.41
C PRO A 139 3.42 -7.38 11.43
N HIS A 140 2.72 -7.72 12.51
CA HIS A 140 2.57 -6.82 13.66
C HIS A 140 3.93 -6.57 14.31
N LEU A 141 4.07 -5.36 14.85
CA LEU A 141 5.20 -4.95 15.63
C LEU A 141 5.04 -5.37 17.09
N GLU A 142 6.12 -5.86 17.69
CA GLU A 142 6.16 -6.15 19.11
C GLU A 142 5.99 -4.88 19.95
N GLY A 143 5.13 -4.98 20.96
CA GLY A 143 4.94 -3.94 21.96
C GLY A 143 6.16 -3.82 22.89
N LEU A 144 6.32 -2.64 23.47
CA LEU A 144 7.40 -2.33 24.38
C LEU A 144 7.08 -2.82 25.80
N ARG A 145 8.02 -3.53 26.41
CA ARG A 145 7.93 -3.92 27.82
C ARG A 145 8.51 -2.80 28.67
N MET A 146 7.63 -1.96 29.22
CA MET A 146 8.01 -0.72 29.92
C MET A 146 9.02 -0.93 31.06
N ALA A 147 8.95 -2.05 31.78
CA ALA A 147 9.89 -2.36 32.86
C ALA A 147 11.31 -2.59 32.31
N ASP A 148 11.43 -3.36 31.24
CA ASP A 148 12.71 -3.70 30.60
C ASP A 148 13.33 -2.47 29.95
N GLU A 149 12.49 -1.64 29.31
CA GLU A 149 12.92 -0.38 28.72
C GLU A 149 13.43 0.59 29.78
N LEU A 150 12.67 0.84 30.85
CA LEU A 150 13.10 1.76 31.92
C LEU A 150 14.40 1.31 32.62
N ALA A 151 14.65 0.00 32.69
CA ALA A 151 15.90 -0.53 33.25
C ALA A 151 17.13 -0.09 32.45
N LYS A 152 17.00 0.14 31.13
CA LYS A 152 18.10 0.58 30.27
C LYS A 152 18.67 1.94 30.67
N LEU A 153 17.88 2.81 31.32
CA LEU A 153 18.34 4.13 31.73
C LEU A 153 19.45 4.08 32.80
N GLY A 154 19.51 3.00 33.58
CA GLY A 154 20.51 2.79 34.63
C GLY A 154 21.47 1.62 34.39
N ALA A 155 21.38 0.95 33.25
CA ALA A 155 22.35 -0.01 32.74
C ALA A 155 23.47 0.71 32.00
#